data_AF-A0A7C1IGC7-F1
#
_entry.id   AF-A0A7C1IGC7-F1
#
_cell.length_a   1.000
_cell.length_b   1.000
_cell.length_c   1.000
_cell.angle_alpha   90.00
_cell.angle_beta   90.00
_cell.angle_gamma   90.00
#
_symmetry.space_group_name_H-M   'P 1'
#
loop_
_entity.id
_entity.type
_entity.pdbx_description
1 polymer ?
#
loop_
_entity_poly.entity_id
_entity_poly.type
_entity_poly.pdbx_seq_one_letter_code
_entity_poly.pdbx_strand_id
1 'polypeptide(L)'
;MIPDTLIVDTLTAVITQEPLQSMSNILPEMTGFSFSLVRLLRGLLGMAVLTFIAWVFSTNRRAISWKLVGTGLALQLLLAMGVLFVPFIQDFFEVIGKIFVKILAFTGEGVEFLLKDNQTGKVHPALQNFAFSILPTIIFFSALMSLLFYLGIIQFVVRILGFVLSRLMGLSGPESLSVAGNIFLGQTESPLLIKAYLEKMNRSEILLVMSGGMATLAGGVLAAYIGFLGGGDPVQQVIFAKHLL
;
A
#
# COMPACT_ATOMS: atom_id res chain seq x y z
N MET A 1 -24.37 32.55 39.24
CA MET A 1 -25.39 32.32 38.21
C MET A 1 -24.73 32.60 36.86
N ILE A 2 -24.27 31.55 36.19
CA ILE A 2 -23.81 31.63 34.81
C ILE A 2 -25.09 31.69 33.95
N PRO A 3 -25.23 32.63 33.02
CA PRO A 3 -26.48 32.83 32.28
C PRO A 3 -26.79 31.63 31.38
N ASP A 4 -28.07 31.20 31.38
CA ASP A 4 -28.64 30.07 30.62
C ASP A 4 -28.50 30.18 29.09
N THR A 5 -27.95 31.29 28.56
CA THR A 5 -27.83 31.54 27.12
C THR A 5 -26.75 30.70 26.44
N LEU A 6 -25.69 30.28 27.16
CA LEU A 6 -24.63 29.44 26.60
C LEU A 6 -25.08 27.98 26.39
N ILE A 7 -26.04 27.49 27.18
CA ILE A 7 -26.55 26.11 27.06
C ILE A 7 -27.45 26.00 25.83
N VAL A 8 -28.24 27.05 25.54
CA VAL A 8 -29.10 27.11 24.35
C VAL A 8 -28.26 27.18 23.08
N ASP A 9 -27.22 28.02 23.03
CA ASP A 9 -26.32 28.14 21.86
C ASP A 9 -25.59 26.83 21.55
N THR A 10 -25.17 26.10 22.60
CA THR A 10 -24.48 24.81 22.44
C THR A 10 -25.44 23.73 21.95
N LEU A 11 -26.69 23.71 22.43
CA LEU A 11 -27.72 22.78 21.97
C LEU A 11 -28.16 23.07 20.53
N THR A 12 -28.29 24.34 20.14
CA THR A 12 -28.55 24.70 18.74
C THR A 12 -27.37 24.33 17.83
N ALA A 13 -26.12 24.51 18.26
CA ALA A 13 -24.94 24.11 17.49
C ALA A 13 -24.84 22.58 17.27
N VAL A 14 -25.30 21.78 18.24
CA VAL A 14 -25.38 20.31 18.14
C VAL A 14 -26.54 19.87 17.23
N ILE A 15 -27.64 20.61 17.20
CA ILE A 15 -28.82 20.30 16.36
C ILE A 15 -28.61 20.77 14.89
N THR A 16 -27.77 21.78 14.66
CA THR A 16 -27.43 22.28 13.31
C THR A 16 -26.20 21.62 12.68
N GLN A 17 -25.58 20.62 13.32
CA GLN A 17 -24.62 19.78 12.61
C GLN A 17 -25.37 19.00 11.53
N GLU A 18 -25.20 19.43 10.27
CA GLU A 18 -25.62 18.68 9.10
C GLU A 18 -25.21 17.21 9.24
N PRO A 19 -26.07 16.26 8.87
CA PRO A 19 -25.81 14.85 9.08
C PRO A 19 -24.62 14.44 8.22
N LEU A 20 -23.47 14.18 8.86
CA LEU A 20 -22.44 13.22 8.45
C LEU A 20 -22.07 13.18 6.94
N GLN A 21 -22.11 14.31 6.24
CA GLN A 21 -21.66 14.40 4.84
C GLN A 21 -20.13 14.56 4.72
N SER A 22 -19.40 14.73 5.82
CA SER A 22 -17.94 14.93 5.76
C SER A 22 -17.12 13.64 5.67
N MET A 23 -17.74 12.44 5.72
CA MET A 23 -17.05 11.16 5.51
C MET A 23 -17.11 10.67 4.05
N SER A 24 -17.81 11.36 3.15
CA SER A 24 -17.87 11.00 1.73
C SER A 24 -16.64 11.46 0.93
N ASN A 25 -15.80 12.34 1.47
CA ASN A 25 -14.67 12.92 0.73
C ASN A 25 -13.42 12.02 0.62
N ILE A 26 -13.40 10.86 1.28
CA ILE A 26 -12.23 9.95 1.25
C ILE A 26 -12.33 8.97 0.07
N LEU A 27 -13.54 8.70 -0.40
CA LEU A 27 -13.77 7.94 -1.63
C LEU A 27 -14.13 8.94 -2.73
N PRO A 28 -13.52 8.88 -3.92
CA PRO A 28 -14.03 9.64 -5.05
C PRO A 28 -15.50 9.23 -5.22
N GLU A 29 -16.42 10.20 -5.18
CA GLU A 29 -17.79 9.96 -5.64
C GLU A 29 -17.66 9.26 -6.99
N MET A 30 -18.31 8.09 -7.12
CA MET A 30 -18.42 7.34 -8.36
C MET A 30 -19.32 8.10 -9.36
N THR A 31 -19.11 9.40 -9.51
CA THR A 31 -19.55 10.17 -10.65
C THR A 31 -18.93 9.52 -11.87
N GLY A 32 -19.79 9.03 -12.77
CA GLY A 32 -19.37 8.40 -14.01
C GLY A 32 -18.28 9.21 -14.70
N PHE A 33 -17.40 8.53 -15.41
CA PHE A 33 -16.25 9.11 -16.10
C PHE A 33 -16.64 10.37 -16.90
N SER A 34 -16.40 11.54 -16.34
CA SER A 34 -16.45 12.80 -17.09
C SER A 34 -15.08 13.00 -17.73
N PHE A 35 -14.99 12.75 -19.03
CA PHE A 35 -13.77 13.02 -19.78
C PHE A 35 -13.54 14.54 -19.81
N SER A 36 -12.74 15.02 -18.87
CA SER A 36 -12.25 16.39 -18.87
C SER A 36 -10.86 16.39 -19.45
N LEU A 37 -10.72 16.96 -20.66
CA LEU A 37 -9.43 17.14 -21.31
C LEU A 37 -8.43 17.86 -20.37
N VAL A 38 -8.93 18.81 -19.57
CA VAL A 38 -8.12 19.54 -18.59
C VAL A 38 -7.55 18.61 -17.51
N ARG A 39 -8.33 17.64 -17.01
CA ARG A 39 -7.86 16.66 -16.01
C ARG A 39 -6.81 15.73 -16.59
N LEU A 40 -7.02 15.24 -17.82
CA LEU A 40 -6.07 14.39 -18.52
C LEU A 40 -4.72 15.11 -18.74
N LEU A 41 -4.78 16.34 -19.28
CA LEU A 41 -3.58 17.16 -19.52
C LEU A 41 -2.85 17.48 -18.22
N ARG A 42 -3.57 17.75 -17.13
CA ARG A 42 -2.96 17.97 -15.81
C ARG A 42 -2.24 16.71 -15.30
N GLY A 43 -2.82 15.53 -15.47
CA GLY A 43 -2.17 14.26 -15.11
C GLY A 43 -0.91 14.00 -15.93
N LEU A 44 -0.98 14.18 -17.26
CA LEU A 44 0.17 14.05 -18.16
C LEU A 44 1.28 15.05 -17.83
N LEU A 45 0.91 16.31 -17.53
CA LEU A 45 1.86 17.33 -17.12
C LEU A 45 2.54 16.97 -15.79
N GLY A 46 1.79 16.42 -14.82
CA GLY A 46 2.37 15.91 -13.57
C GLY A 46 3.42 14.82 -13.82
N MET A 47 3.11 13.82 -14.64
CA MET A 47 4.06 12.76 -15.01
C MET A 47 5.30 13.32 -15.74
N ALA A 48 5.10 14.26 -16.65
CA ALA A 48 6.19 14.91 -17.38
C ALA A 48 7.10 15.71 -16.43
N VAL A 49 6.54 16.45 -15.47
CA VAL A 49 7.30 17.23 -14.48
C VAL A 49 8.11 16.31 -13.56
N LEU A 50 7.52 15.22 -13.04
CA LEU A 50 8.25 14.27 -12.20
C LEU A 50 9.40 13.59 -12.97
N THR A 51 9.15 13.20 -14.23
CA THR A 51 10.18 12.64 -15.10
C THR A 51 11.27 13.66 -15.42
N PHE A 52 10.90 14.93 -15.61
CA PHE A 52 11.84 16.02 -15.83
C PHE A 52 12.73 16.29 -14.61
N ILE A 53 12.15 16.28 -13.40
CA ILE A 53 12.92 16.41 -12.16
C ILE A 53 13.93 15.25 -12.05
N ALA A 54 13.50 14.01 -12.27
CA ALA A 54 14.41 12.85 -12.27
C ALA A 54 15.52 12.99 -13.33
N TRP A 55 15.21 13.54 -14.50
CA TRP A 55 16.19 13.82 -15.56
C TRP A 55 17.20 14.91 -15.16
N VAL A 56 16.76 15.98 -14.48
CA VAL A 56 17.63 17.06 -14.00
C VAL A 56 18.68 16.53 -13.01
N PHE A 57 18.25 15.69 -12.07
CA PHE A 57 19.11 15.06 -11.06
C PHE A 57 19.86 13.81 -11.56
N SER A 58 19.73 13.44 -12.83
CA SER A 58 20.45 12.31 -13.40
C SER A 58 21.95 12.58 -13.53
N THR A 59 22.78 11.64 -13.03
CA THR A 59 24.24 11.69 -13.13
C THR A 59 24.75 11.69 -14.57
N ASN A 60 24.09 10.94 -15.47
CA ASN A 60 24.48 10.86 -16.88
C ASN A 60 23.26 10.87 -17.80
N ARG A 61 22.86 12.06 -18.21
CA ARG A 61 21.67 12.32 -19.04
C ARG A 61 21.71 11.67 -20.43
N ARG A 62 22.91 11.34 -20.93
CA ARG A 62 23.09 10.71 -22.26
C ARG A 62 22.94 9.20 -22.23
N ALA A 63 23.15 8.58 -21.06
CA ALA A 63 23.04 7.14 -20.87
C ALA A 63 21.60 6.68 -20.56
N ILE A 64 20.64 7.61 -20.49
CA ILE A 64 19.24 7.29 -20.19
C ILE A 64 18.62 6.53 -21.37
N SER A 65 18.17 5.31 -21.09
CA SER A 65 17.41 4.50 -22.03
C SER A 65 15.94 4.93 -22.04
N TRP A 66 15.57 5.86 -22.92
CA TRP A 66 14.18 6.34 -23.04
C TRP A 66 13.17 5.23 -23.36
N LYS A 67 13.62 4.14 -24.01
CA LYS A 67 12.81 2.93 -24.18
C LYS A 67 12.43 2.30 -22.83
N LEU A 68 13.36 2.23 -21.88
CA LEU A 68 13.11 1.66 -20.56
C LEU A 68 12.16 2.55 -19.75
N VAL A 69 12.41 3.87 -19.75
CA VAL A 69 11.54 4.84 -19.07
C VAL A 69 10.12 4.79 -19.64
N GLY A 70 9.99 4.77 -20.97
CA GLY A 70 8.69 4.67 -21.65
C GLY A 70 7.95 3.36 -21.34
N THR A 71 8.64 2.22 -21.40
CA THR A 71 8.06 0.91 -21.03
C THR A 71 7.65 0.89 -19.56
N GLY A 72 8.45 1.47 -18.66
CA GLY A 72 8.15 1.61 -17.24
C GLY A 72 6.84 2.36 -16.98
N LEU A 73 6.75 3.58 -17.52
CA LEU A 73 5.55 4.40 -17.40
C LEU A 73 4.33 3.74 -18.05
N ALA A 74 4.51 3.12 -19.21
CA ALA A 74 3.43 2.40 -19.89
C ALA A 74 2.94 1.21 -19.07
N LEU A 75 3.85 0.41 -18.47
CA LEU A 75 3.47 -0.71 -17.62
C LEU A 75 2.73 -0.24 -16.36
N GLN A 76 3.18 0.84 -15.73
CA GLN A 76 2.51 1.43 -14.57
C GLN A 76 1.10 1.92 -14.91
N LEU A 77 0.93 2.61 -16.05
CA LEU A 77 -0.39 3.05 -16.53
C LEU A 77 -1.28 1.87 -16.92
N LEU A 78 -0.73 0.84 -17.56
CA LEU A 78 -1.46 -0.36 -17.95
C LEU A 78 -1.98 -1.09 -16.71
N LEU A 79 -1.15 -1.28 -15.69
CA LEU A 79 -1.56 -1.88 -14.41
C LEU A 79 -2.63 -1.03 -13.73
N ALA A 80 -2.45 0.30 -13.66
CA ALA A 80 -3.44 1.20 -13.08
C ALA A 80 -4.79 1.12 -13.82
N MET A 81 -4.79 1.15 -15.16
CA MET A 81 -6.01 1.00 -15.94
C MET A 81 -6.62 -0.39 -15.78
N GLY A 82 -5.80 -1.44 -15.68
CA GLY A 82 -6.24 -2.80 -15.42
C GLY A 82 -7.04 -2.89 -14.12
N VAL A 83 -6.47 -2.40 -13.01
CA VAL A 83 -7.12 -2.41 -11.70
C VAL A 83 -8.33 -1.47 -11.64
N LEU A 84 -8.32 -0.33 -12.35
CA LEU A 84 -9.40 0.66 -12.28
C LEU A 84 -10.57 0.42 -13.24
N PHE A 85 -10.37 -0.29 -14.36
CA PHE A 85 -11.41 -0.41 -15.40
C PHE A 85 -11.77 -1.84 -15.79
N VAL A 86 -10.90 -2.83 -15.58
CA VAL A 86 -11.15 -4.20 -16.06
C VAL A 86 -11.84 -5.01 -14.96
N PRO A 87 -13.12 -5.42 -15.12
CA PRO A 87 -13.89 -6.06 -14.04
C PRO A 87 -13.24 -7.34 -13.52
N PHE A 88 -12.73 -8.19 -14.41
CA PHE A 88 -12.05 -9.43 -14.01
C PHE A 88 -10.79 -9.17 -13.16
N ILE A 89 -10.04 -8.10 -13.44
CA ILE A 89 -8.87 -7.72 -12.64
C ILE A 89 -9.34 -7.17 -11.29
N GLN A 90 -10.40 -6.36 -11.28
CA GLN A 90 -10.99 -5.86 -10.04
C GLN A 90 -11.44 -6.98 -9.11
N ASP A 91 -12.13 -7.99 -9.64
CA ASP A 91 -12.59 -9.15 -8.88
C ASP A 91 -11.41 -9.93 -8.27
N PHE A 92 -10.33 -10.09 -9.05
CA PHE A 92 -9.10 -10.74 -8.57
C PHE A 92 -8.49 -9.99 -7.37
N PHE A 93 -8.31 -8.67 -7.47
CA PHE A 93 -7.78 -7.86 -6.36
C PHE A 93 -8.76 -7.77 -5.18
N GLU A 94 -10.06 -7.82 -5.42
CA GLU A 94 -11.06 -7.88 -4.36
C GLU A 94 -10.98 -9.19 -3.56
N VAL A 95 -10.76 -10.33 -4.24
CA VAL A 95 -10.54 -11.62 -3.56
C VAL A 95 -9.29 -11.55 -2.70
N ILE A 96 -8.18 -10.99 -3.21
CA ILE A 96 -6.96 -10.81 -2.41
C ILE A 96 -7.25 -9.87 -1.22
N GLY A 97 -7.92 -8.75 -1.44
CA GLY A 97 -8.30 -7.81 -0.38
C GLY A 97 -9.13 -8.46 0.73
N LYS A 98 -10.10 -9.31 0.38
CA LYS A 98 -10.89 -10.10 1.33
C LYS A 98 -10.02 -11.07 2.14
N ILE A 99 -9.01 -11.69 1.52
CA ILE A 99 -8.03 -12.54 2.23
C ILE A 99 -7.27 -11.69 3.25
N PHE A 100 -6.78 -10.51 2.87
CA PHE A 100 -6.09 -9.59 3.80
C PHE A 100 -6.98 -9.16 4.97
N VAL A 101 -8.23 -8.77 4.70
CA VAL A 101 -9.19 -8.39 5.74
C VAL A 101 -9.49 -9.56 6.69
N LYS A 102 -9.60 -10.78 6.16
CA LYS A 102 -9.79 -11.98 6.98
C LYS A 102 -8.58 -12.27 7.87
N ILE A 103 -7.37 -12.08 7.36
CA ILE A 103 -6.14 -12.22 8.14
C ILE A 103 -6.06 -11.13 9.23
N LEU A 104 -6.47 -9.90 8.92
CA LEU A 104 -6.58 -8.82 9.91
C LEU A 104 -7.56 -9.18 11.02
N ALA A 105 -8.70 -9.80 10.70
CA ALA A 105 -9.65 -10.26 11.71
C ALA A 105 -9.03 -11.31 12.65
N PHE A 106 -8.28 -12.29 12.13
CA PHE A 106 -7.56 -13.26 12.98
C PHE A 106 -6.52 -12.61 13.88
N THR A 107 -5.84 -11.58 13.38
CA THR A 107 -4.94 -10.77 14.20
C THR A 107 -5.71 -10.09 15.33
N GLY A 108 -6.88 -9.51 15.05
CA GLY A 108 -7.75 -8.86 16.04
C GLY A 108 -8.11 -9.79 17.19
N GLU A 109 -8.54 -11.01 16.88
CA GLU A 109 -8.83 -12.05 17.90
C GLU A 109 -7.59 -12.38 18.75
N GLY A 110 -6.41 -12.45 18.13
CA GLY A 110 -5.14 -12.67 18.83
C GLY A 110 -4.77 -11.52 19.77
N VAL A 111 -5.00 -10.27 19.33
CA VAL A 111 -4.77 -9.07 20.16
C VAL A 111 -5.74 -9.03 21.33
N GLU A 112 -7.03 -9.29 21.10
CA GLU A 112 -8.01 -9.37 22.17
C GLU A 112 -7.64 -10.47 23.17
N PHE A 113 -7.24 -11.65 22.69
CA PHE A 113 -6.78 -12.72 23.55
C PHE A 113 -5.58 -12.31 24.44
N LEU A 114 -4.63 -11.56 23.90
CA LEU A 114 -3.43 -11.12 24.63
C LEU A 114 -3.70 -9.95 25.60
N LEU A 115 -4.62 -9.04 25.25
CA LEU A 115 -4.83 -7.78 25.98
C LEU A 115 -6.09 -7.75 26.83
N LYS A 116 -6.98 -8.74 26.69
CA LYS A 116 -8.14 -8.86 27.59
C LYS A 116 -7.69 -9.17 29.00
N ASP A 117 -8.33 -8.51 29.95
CA ASP A 117 -8.18 -8.85 31.35
C ASP A 117 -8.91 -10.18 31.64
N ASN A 118 -8.21 -11.13 32.27
CA ASN A 118 -8.74 -12.45 32.60
C ASN A 118 -9.93 -12.40 33.57
N GLN A 119 -10.09 -11.33 34.34
CA GLN A 119 -11.19 -11.19 35.31
C GLN A 119 -12.43 -10.53 34.69
N THR A 120 -12.23 -9.50 33.85
CA THR A 120 -13.34 -8.72 33.28
C THR A 120 -13.70 -9.14 31.84
N GLY A 121 -12.84 -9.93 31.19
CA GLY A 121 -13.03 -10.39 29.81
C GLY A 121 -12.97 -9.27 28.77
N LYS A 122 -12.49 -8.06 29.14
CA LYS A 122 -12.45 -6.89 28.26
C LYS A 122 -11.05 -6.29 28.21
N VAL A 123 -10.73 -5.67 27.08
CA VAL A 123 -9.48 -4.91 26.92
C VAL A 123 -9.62 -3.58 27.66
N HIS A 124 -8.65 -3.28 28.54
CA HIS A 124 -8.65 -2.06 29.32
C HIS A 124 -8.61 -0.82 28.41
N PRO A 125 -9.37 0.26 28.67
CA PRO A 125 -9.41 1.44 27.79
C PRO A 125 -8.03 2.06 27.50
N ALA A 126 -7.10 1.99 28.47
CA ALA A 126 -5.72 2.47 28.29
C ALA A 126 -4.94 1.70 27.21
N LEU A 127 -5.31 0.44 26.94
CA LEU A 127 -4.71 -0.43 25.94
C LEU A 127 -5.42 -0.30 24.57
N GLN A 128 -6.55 0.41 24.49
CA GLN A 128 -7.23 0.69 23.23
C GLN A 128 -6.61 1.92 22.55
N ASN A 129 -5.31 1.85 22.29
CA ASN A 129 -4.56 2.92 21.65
C ASN A 129 -3.89 2.43 20.36
N PHE A 130 -3.46 3.40 19.55
CA PHE A 130 -2.83 3.15 18.26
C PHE A 130 -1.70 2.09 18.31
N ALA A 131 -0.85 2.14 19.34
CA ALA A 131 0.30 1.24 19.43
C ALA A 131 -0.15 -0.23 19.59
N PHE A 132 -1.14 -0.49 20.43
CA PHE A 132 -1.65 -1.84 20.66
C PHE A 132 -2.63 -2.33 19.58
N SER A 133 -3.18 -1.44 18.75
CA SER A 133 -3.98 -1.84 17.59
C SER A 133 -3.12 -2.19 16.36
N ILE A 134 -1.97 -1.55 16.19
CA ILE A 134 -1.18 -1.66 14.95
C ILE A 134 0.08 -2.50 15.10
N LEU A 135 0.84 -2.35 16.19
CA LEU A 135 2.10 -3.09 16.34
C LEU A 135 1.89 -4.61 16.32
N PRO A 136 0.86 -5.19 16.97
CA PRO A 136 0.62 -6.63 16.88
C PRO A 136 0.29 -7.10 15.46
N THR A 137 -0.39 -6.26 14.67
CA THR A 137 -0.67 -6.55 13.25
C THR A 137 0.60 -6.67 12.44
N ILE A 138 1.56 -5.75 12.66
CA ILE A 138 2.88 -5.83 12.02
C ILE A 138 3.59 -7.11 12.45
N ILE A 139 3.62 -7.44 13.74
CA ILE A 139 4.28 -8.64 14.28
C ILE A 139 3.68 -9.91 13.65
N PHE A 140 2.35 -10.02 13.63
CA PHE A 140 1.65 -11.16 13.05
C PHE A 140 1.97 -11.32 11.56
N PHE A 141 1.85 -10.25 10.77
CA PHE A 141 2.15 -10.31 9.34
C PHE A 141 3.63 -10.59 9.08
N SER A 142 4.56 -10.04 9.85
CA SER A 142 5.99 -10.37 9.73
C SER A 142 6.25 -11.85 10.01
N ALA A 143 5.60 -12.44 11.03
CA ALA A 143 5.72 -13.86 11.32
C ALA A 143 5.10 -14.73 10.21
N LEU A 144 3.93 -14.33 9.69
CA LEU A 144 3.26 -15.00 8.57
C LEU A 144 4.15 -14.96 7.33
N MET A 145 4.67 -13.79 6.95
CA MET A 145 5.57 -13.65 5.80
C MET A 145 6.84 -14.47 5.97
N SER A 146 7.42 -14.51 7.17
CA SER A 146 8.57 -15.38 7.49
C SER A 146 8.23 -16.87 7.31
N LEU A 147 7.04 -17.31 7.70
CA LEU A 147 6.56 -18.67 7.47
C LEU A 147 6.38 -18.97 5.98
N LEU A 148 5.72 -18.09 5.21
CA LEU A 148 5.55 -18.29 3.76
C LEU A 148 6.91 -18.31 3.05
N PHE A 149 7.88 -17.54 3.56
CA PHE A 149 9.26 -17.57 3.09
C PHE A 149 9.93 -18.90 3.43
N TYR A 150 9.82 -19.41 4.67
CA TYR A 150 10.36 -20.72 5.03
C TYR A 150 9.76 -21.86 4.18
N LEU A 151 8.47 -21.79 3.87
CA LEU A 151 7.76 -22.77 3.04
C LEU A 151 8.07 -22.69 1.54
N GLY A 152 8.80 -21.66 1.07
CA GLY A 152 9.17 -21.53 -0.34
C GLY A 152 8.12 -20.83 -1.23
N ILE A 153 6.97 -20.42 -0.68
CA ILE A 153 5.86 -19.85 -1.45
C ILE A 153 6.26 -18.48 -2.03
N ILE A 154 6.85 -17.62 -1.19
CA ILE A 154 7.28 -16.28 -1.63
C ILE A 154 8.35 -16.39 -2.70
N GLN A 155 9.31 -17.29 -2.54
CA GLN A 155 10.38 -17.50 -3.51
C GLN A 155 9.84 -17.94 -4.87
N PHE A 156 8.82 -18.80 -4.89
CA PHE A 156 8.17 -19.21 -6.12
C PHE A 156 7.51 -18.03 -6.85
N VAL A 157 6.70 -17.24 -6.13
CA VAL A 157 6.00 -16.07 -6.68
C VAL A 157 6.99 -15.00 -7.15
N VAL A 158 7.97 -14.65 -6.31
CA VAL A 158 8.98 -13.62 -6.60
C VAL A 158 9.85 -14.03 -7.78
N ARG A 159 10.16 -15.33 -7.96
CA ARG A 159 10.89 -15.80 -9.14
C ARG A 159 10.11 -15.58 -10.43
N ILE A 160 8.79 -15.84 -10.43
CA ILE A 160 7.93 -15.61 -11.60
C ILE A 160 7.86 -14.11 -11.91
N LEU A 161 7.59 -13.28 -10.89
CA LEU A 161 7.49 -11.83 -11.07
C LEU A 161 8.82 -11.20 -11.51
N GLY A 162 9.93 -11.63 -10.90
CA GLY A 162 11.27 -11.19 -11.28
C GLY A 162 11.62 -11.57 -12.71
N PHE A 163 11.22 -12.78 -13.16
CA PHE A 163 11.37 -13.18 -14.56
C PHE A 163 10.56 -12.28 -15.50
N VAL A 164 9.28 -12.03 -15.19
CA VAL A 164 8.42 -11.14 -15.99
C VAL A 164 9.01 -9.73 -16.07
N LEU A 165 9.43 -9.15 -14.94
CA LEU A 165 10.04 -7.83 -14.89
C LEU A 165 11.35 -7.77 -15.69
N SER A 166 12.25 -8.76 -15.51
CA SER A 166 13.50 -8.83 -16.27
C SER A 166 13.25 -8.87 -17.79
N ARG A 167 12.20 -9.57 -18.22
CA ARG A 167 11.89 -9.71 -19.65
C ARG A 167 11.25 -8.46 -20.23
N LEU A 168 10.36 -7.79 -19.50
CA LEU A 168 9.66 -6.59 -19.94
C LEU A 168 10.56 -5.35 -19.90
N MET A 169 11.35 -5.22 -18.84
CA MET A 169 12.18 -4.04 -18.57
C MET A 169 13.64 -4.22 -19.00
N GLY A 170 14.09 -5.44 -19.33
CA GLY A 170 15.51 -5.69 -19.66
C GLY A 170 16.46 -5.48 -18.47
N LEU A 171 15.95 -5.68 -17.26
CA LEU A 171 16.69 -5.56 -16.01
C LEU A 171 17.51 -6.83 -15.73
N SER A 172 18.55 -6.70 -14.90
CA SER A 172 19.35 -7.83 -14.43
C SER A 172 18.54 -8.76 -13.52
N GLY A 173 18.95 -10.02 -13.45
CA GLY A 173 18.28 -11.03 -12.61
C GLY A 173 18.20 -10.61 -11.13
N PRO A 174 19.32 -10.21 -10.49
CA PRO A 174 19.31 -9.79 -9.10
C PRO A 174 18.43 -8.55 -8.84
N GLU A 175 18.54 -7.51 -9.67
CA GLU A 175 17.76 -6.29 -9.43
C GLU A 175 16.25 -6.55 -9.63
N SER A 176 15.87 -7.36 -10.63
CA SER A 176 14.48 -7.76 -10.85
C SER A 176 13.92 -8.61 -9.71
N LEU A 177 14.73 -9.51 -9.14
CA LEU A 177 14.32 -10.36 -8.02
C LEU A 177 14.10 -9.53 -6.75
N SER A 178 14.96 -8.55 -6.49
CA SER A 178 14.82 -7.65 -5.35
C SER A 178 13.60 -6.73 -5.49
N VAL A 179 13.35 -6.17 -6.68
CA VAL A 179 12.17 -5.34 -6.93
C VAL A 179 10.88 -6.16 -6.82
N ALA A 180 10.86 -7.39 -7.36
CA ALA A 180 9.73 -8.30 -7.21
C ALA A 180 9.51 -8.73 -5.75
N GLY A 181 10.60 -8.94 -4.99
CA GLY A 181 10.53 -9.27 -3.56
C GLY A 181 9.94 -8.14 -2.71
N ASN A 182 10.22 -6.89 -3.07
CA ASN A 182 9.74 -5.68 -2.36
C ASN A 182 8.22 -5.48 -2.44
N ILE A 183 7.50 -6.26 -3.25
CA ILE A 183 6.02 -6.31 -3.26
C ILE A 183 5.49 -6.98 -1.98
N PHE A 184 6.27 -7.91 -1.41
CA PHE A 184 5.86 -8.73 -0.27
C PHE A 184 6.70 -8.46 0.98
N LEU A 185 8.02 -8.36 0.80
CA LEU A 185 9.00 -8.13 1.83
C LEU A 185 9.32 -6.64 1.97
N GLY A 186 9.79 -6.23 3.16
CA GLY A 186 10.22 -4.86 3.37
C GLY A 186 11.54 -4.51 2.67
N GLN A 187 11.83 -3.21 2.59
CA GLN A 187 13.06 -2.66 1.98
C GLN A 187 14.38 -3.22 2.56
N THR A 188 14.36 -3.73 3.80
CA THR A 188 15.52 -4.37 4.46
C THR A 188 15.58 -5.88 4.24
N GLU A 189 14.47 -6.50 3.87
CA GLU A 189 14.32 -7.96 3.76
C GLU A 189 14.46 -8.42 2.32
N SER A 190 13.91 -7.68 1.35
CA SER A 190 14.03 -8.05 -0.06
C SER A 190 15.48 -8.12 -0.57
N PRO A 191 16.41 -7.22 -0.18
CA PRO A 191 17.81 -7.36 -0.57
C PRO A 191 18.47 -8.66 -0.08
N LEU A 192 17.94 -9.31 0.96
CA LEU A 192 18.46 -10.60 1.43
C LEU A 192 18.28 -11.71 0.39
N LEU A 193 17.28 -11.61 -0.49
CA LEU A 193 17.07 -12.55 -1.61
C LEU A 193 18.25 -12.57 -2.58
N ILE A 194 18.98 -11.46 -2.66
CA ILE A 194 20.09 -11.26 -3.58
C ILE A 194 21.41 -11.03 -2.86
N LYS A 195 21.50 -11.39 -1.57
CA LYS A 195 22.66 -11.12 -0.71
C LYS A 195 23.99 -11.50 -1.36
N ALA A 196 24.05 -12.66 -2.02
CA ALA A 196 25.26 -13.17 -2.68
C ALA A 196 25.69 -12.36 -3.93
N TYR A 197 24.80 -11.52 -4.46
CA TYR A 197 25.02 -10.72 -5.66
C TYR A 197 25.26 -9.24 -5.34
N LEU A 198 24.85 -8.75 -4.16
CA LEU A 198 24.94 -7.34 -3.78
C LEU A 198 26.35 -6.75 -3.96
N GLU A 199 27.39 -7.49 -3.57
CA GLU A 199 28.79 -7.04 -3.70
C GLU A 199 29.25 -6.87 -5.16
N LYS A 200 28.59 -7.55 -6.09
CA LYS A 200 28.94 -7.56 -7.52
C LYS A 200 28.06 -6.63 -8.35
N MET A 201 27.05 -6.01 -7.74
CA MET A 201 26.13 -5.11 -8.42
C MET A 201 26.79 -3.77 -8.71
N ASN A 202 26.47 -3.21 -9.87
CA ASN A 202 26.89 -1.88 -10.24
C ASN A 202 26.05 -0.81 -9.51
N ARG A 203 26.50 0.45 -9.57
CA ARG A 203 25.84 1.56 -8.86
C ARG A 203 24.38 1.79 -9.30
N SER A 204 24.04 1.53 -10.56
CA SER A 204 22.67 1.68 -11.07
C SER A 204 21.77 0.60 -10.51
N GLU A 205 22.24 -0.64 -10.44
CA GLU A 205 21.48 -1.76 -9.90
C GLU A 205 21.25 -1.57 -8.39
N ILE A 206 22.25 -1.10 -7.64
CA ILE A 206 22.10 -0.77 -6.21
C ILE A 206 21.09 0.37 -6.02
N LEU A 207 21.16 1.42 -6.85
CA LEU A 207 20.20 2.53 -6.81
C LEU A 207 18.77 2.04 -7.09
N LEU A 208 18.60 1.12 -8.04
CA LEU A 208 17.30 0.51 -8.33
C LEU A 208 16.76 -0.26 -7.12
N VAL A 209 17.60 -1.08 -6.47
CA VAL A 209 17.19 -1.83 -5.27
C VAL A 209 16.75 -0.89 -4.14
N MET A 210 17.50 0.18 -3.90
CA MET A 210 17.17 1.17 -2.86
C MET A 210 15.90 1.95 -3.19
N SER A 211 15.81 2.51 -4.39
CA SER A 211 14.64 3.29 -4.83
C SER A 211 13.38 2.43 -4.94
N GLY A 212 13.51 1.19 -5.43
CA GLY A 212 12.42 0.21 -5.46
C GLY A 212 11.89 -0.11 -4.07
N GLY A 213 12.77 -0.25 -3.07
CA GLY A 213 12.34 -0.49 -1.68
C GLY A 213 11.65 0.73 -1.04
N MET A 214 12.05 1.94 -1.40
CA MET A 214 11.40 3.18 -0.93
C MET A 214 10.08 3.48 -1.65
N ALA A 215 9.89 2.93 -2.85
CA ALA A 215 8.70 3.13 -3.66
C ALA A 215 7.53 2.20 -3.27
N THR A 216 7.78 1.17 -2.46
CA THR A 216 6.77 0.17 -2.07
C THR A 216 6.54 0.13 -0.56
N LEU A 217 5.45 -0.54 -0.17
CA LEU A 217 5.12 -0.82 1.23
C LEU A 217 5.26 -2.32 1.49
N ALA A 218 5.77 -2.67 2.67
CA ALA A 218 5.81 -4.07 3.13
C ALA A 218 4.39 -4.54 3.50
N GLY A 219 4.12 -5.84 3.33
CA GLY A 219 2.81 -6.43 3.63
C GLY A 219 2.30 -6.16 5.05
N GLY A 220 3.18 -6.13 6.06
CA GLY A 220 2.80 -5.82 7.45
C GLY A 220 2.36 -4.37 7.67
N VAL A 221 3.00 -3.41 7.00
CA VAL A 221 2.64 -1.99 7.08
C VAL A 221 1.38 -1.70 6.26
N LEU A 222 1.24 -2.38 5.12
CA LEU A 222 0.01 -2.37 4.31
C LEU A 222 -1.22 -2.80 5.13
N ALA A 223 -1.11 -3.91 5.87
CA ALA A 223 -2.17 -4.43 6.72
C ALA A 223 -2.59 -3.40 7.80
N ALA A 224 -1.63 -2.72 8.40
CA ALA A 224 -1.89 -1.64 9.36
C ALA A 224 -2.65 -0.46 8.71
N TYR A 225 -2.27 -0.04 7.50
CA TYR A 225 -2.96 1.03 6.79
C TYR A 225 -4.39 0.65 6.40
N ILE A 226 -4.63 -0.59 5.96
CA ILE A 226 -5.98 -1.08 5.66
C ILE A 226 -6.85 -1.02 6.92
N GLY A 227 -6.33 -1.53 8.05
CA GLY A 227 -7.05 -1.51 9.32
C GLY A 227 -7.39 -0.09 9.80
N PHE A 228 -6.42 0.83 9.69
CA PHE A 228 -6.58 2.22 10.12
C PHE A 228 -7.48 3.03 9.19
N LEU A 229 -7.23 3.03 7.88
CA LEU A 229 -7.98 3.81 6.90
C LEU A 229 -9.40 3.30 6.70
N GLY A 230 -9.61 1.98 6.83
CA GLY A 230 -10.94 1.39 6.74
C GLY A 230 -11.84 1.70 7.94
N GLY A 231 -11.32 2.28 9.02
CA GLY A 231 -12.12 2.76 10.15
C GLY A 231 -12.98 1.68 10.83
N GLY A 232 -12.63 0.40 10.67
CA GLY A 232 -13.41 -0.73 11.16
C GLY A 232 -14.56 -1.19 10.28
N ASP A 233 -14.83 -0.54 9.14
CA ASP A 233 -15.81 -1.00 8.14
C ASP A 233 -15.15 -2.00 7.17
N PRO A 234 -15.62 -3.27 7.13
CA PRO A 234 -15.08 -4.27 6.20
C PRO A 234 -15.16 -3.86 4.73
N VAL A 235 -16.16 -3.08 4.32
CA VAL A 235 -16.31 -2.64 2.93
C VAL A 235 -15.21 -1.63 2.58
N GLN A 236 -15.01 -0.64 3.44
CA GLN A 236 -13.92 0.35 3.29
C GLN A 236 -12.55 -0.33 3.30
N GLN A 237 -12.34 -1.28 4.21
CA GLN A 237 -11.08 -2.04 4.26
C GLN A 237 -10.80 -2.82 2.97
N VAL A 238 -11.81 -3.45 2.37
CA VAL A 238 -11.66 -4.13 1.08
C VAL A 238 -11.36 -3.14 -0.04
N ILE A 239 -11.98 -1.95 -0.03
CA ILE A 239 -11.69 -0.89 -1.00
C ILE A 239 -10.23 -0.43 -0.86
N PHE A 240 -9.77 -0.09 0.34
CA PHE A 240 -8.37 0.31 0.56
C PHE A 240 -7.40 -0.82 0.22
N ALA A 241 -7.71 -2.06 0.60
CA ALA A 241 -6.89 -3.21 0.26
C ALA A 241 -6.76 -3.34 -1.27
N LYS A 242 -7.86 -3.24 -2.02
CA LYS A 242 -7.86 -3.32 -3.48
C LYS A 242 -6.96 -2.27 -4.15
N HIS A 243 -6.86 -1.07 -3.58
CA HIS A 243 -6.07 0.03 -4.17
C HIS A 243 -4.63 0.10 -3.66
N LEU A 244 -4.35 -0.48 -2.49
CA LEU A 244 -3.01 -0.50 -1.89
C LEU A 244 -2.21 -1.77 -2.24
N LEU A 245 -2.87 -2.82 -2.75
CA LEU A 245 -2.29 -4.04 -3.32
C LEU A 245 -1.89 -3.85 -4.79
#